data_AF-A0A2D7IFJ0-F1
#
_entry.id   AF-A0A2D7IFJ0-F1
#
_cell.length_a   1.000
_cell.length_b   1.000
_cell.length_c   1.000
_cell.angle_alpha   90.00
_cell.angle_beta   90.00
_cell.angle_gamma   90.00
#
_symmetry.space_group_name_H-M   'P 1'
#
loop_
_entity.id
_entity.type
_entity.pdbx_description
1 polymer ?
#
loop_
_entity_poly.entity_id
_entity_poly.type
_entity_poly.pdbx_seq_one_letter_code
_entity_poly.pdbx_strand_id
1 'polypeptide(L)'
;MKNKWKEISFKESRATTRMGYLPIGGGGLNASYTTVDAVANLCTTAGNLGMKYGKDFIWSHSGYNDNGDETIVLLVKNEKYESFLQLALQNKHRIKHTQSGGILIAKEA
;
A
#
# COMPACT_ATOMS: atom_id res chain seq x y z
N MET A 1 22.14 -18.89 6.46
CA MET A 1 21.59 -17.80 7.30
C MET A 1 20.08 -17.95 7.34
N LYS A 2 19.44 -18.05 8.52
CA LYS A 2 17.97 -18.07 8.62
C LYS A 2 17.44 -16.75 8.06
N ASN A 3 16.56 -16.78 7.06
CA ASN A 3 16.01 -15.57 6.42
C ASN A 3 15.15 -14.78 7.44
N LYS A 4 15.80 -13.89 8.20
CA LYS A 4 15.17 -12.97 9.14
C LYS A 4 14.38 -11.96 8.33
N TRP A 5 13.12 -11.78 8.69
CA TRP A 5 12.29 -10.72 8.15
C TRP A 5 12.87 -9.36 8.56
N LYS A 6 12.90 -8.41 7.63
CA LYS A 6 13.28 -7.01 7.88
C LYS A 6 12.08 -6.11 7.64
N GLU A 7 11.94 -5.06 8.45
CA GLU A 7 10.89 -4.06 8.25
C GLU A 7 11.35 -3.01 7.25
N ILE A 8 10.47 -2.63 6.34
CA ILE A 8 10.64 -1.49 5.44
C ILE A 8 9.37 -0.65 5.49
N SER A 9 9.51 0.67 5.53
CA SER A 9 8.40 1.61 5.68
C SER A 9 8.20 2.46 4.44
N PHE A 10 6.94 2.71 4.09
CA PHE A 10 6.54 3.57 2.98
C PHE A 10 5.59 4.63 3.52
N LYS A 11 5.83 5.90 3.17
CA LYS A 11 4.88 6.97 3.47
C LYS A 11 3.54 6.65 2.80
N GLU A 12 2.45 6.65 3.57
CA GLU A 12 1.12 6.27 3.08
C GLU A 12 0.72 7.08 1.85
N SER A 13 0.94 8.40 1.89
CA SER A 13 0.62 9.31 0.79
C SER A 13 1.42 9.07 -0.49
N ARG A 14 2.52 8.30 -0.45
CA ARG A 14 3.21 7.84 -1.67
C ARG A 14 2.57 6.59 -2.28
N ALA A 15 1.80 5.84 -1.49
CA ALA A 15 1.18 4.58 -1.88
C ALA A 15 -0.33 4.69 -2.17
N THR A 16 -1.00 5.78 -1.77
CA THR A 16 -2.41 6.05 -2.12
C THR A 16 -2.65 7.49 -2.57
N THR A 17 -3.56 7.68 -3.53
CA THR A 17 -4.12 8.99 -3.93
C THR A 17 -5.59 9.10 -3.53
N ARG A 18 -6.10 8.11 -2.80
CA ARG A 18 -7.49 8.07 -2.33
C ARG A 18 -7.73 9.25 -1.39
N MET A 19 -8.87 9.91 -1.55
CA MET A 19 -9.31 10.90 -0.58
C MET A 19 -9.75 10.21 0.71
N GLY A 20 -9.29 10.70 1.87
CA GLY A 20 -9.63 10.14 3.19
C GLY A 20 -11.08 10.36 3.62
N TYR A 21 -11.79 11.25 2.94
CA TYR A 21 -13.21 11.48 3.16
C TYR A 21 -13.93 11.60 1.83
N LEU A 22 -15.21 11.20 1.80
CA LEU A 22 -16.11 11.52 0.72
C LEU A 22 -17.06 12.63 1.19
N PRO A 23 -17.48 13.56 0.32
CA PRO A 23 -18.41 14.64 0.68
C PRO A 23 -19.85 14.15 0.93
N ILE A 24 -20.06 12.83 1.03
CA ILE A 24 -21.36 12.20 1.32
C ILE A 24 -21.42 11.79 2.79
N GLY A 25 -22.58 12.00 3.42
CA GLY A 25 -22.78 11.67 4.83
C GLY A 25 -22.79 10.16 5.08
N GLY A 26 -22.20 9.73 6.20
CA GLY A 26 -22.19 8.34 6.66
C GLY A 26 -20.84 7.94 7.27
N GLY A 27 -20.82 7.64 8.58
CA GLY A 27 -19.57 7.40 9.33
C GLY A 27 -18.72 6.24 8.79
N GLY A 28 -19.35 5.15 8.32
CA GLY A 28 -18.64 4.01 7.74
C GLY A 28 -18.07 4.25 6.33
N LEU A 29 -18.62 5.22 5.59
CA LEU A 29 -18.13 5.63 4.27
C LEU A 29 -17.01 6.68 4.35
N ASN A 30 -16.87 7.34 5.51
CA ASN A 30 -15.86 8.35 5.82
C ASN A 30 -14.76 7.88 6.77
N ALA A 31 -14.65 6.57 7.01
CA ALA A 31 -13.64 5.98 7.89
C ALA A 31 -12.19 6.01 7.32
N SER A 32 -11.91 6.85 6.31
CA SER A 32 -10.61 6.96 5.63
C SER A 32 -9.96 5.62 5.31
N TYR A 33 -10.38 4.98 4.21
CA TYR A 33 -9.78 3.73 3.71
C TYR A 33 -8.46 3.94 2.95
N THR A 34 -7.73 5.03 3.24
CA THR A 34 -6.47 5.38 2.59
C THR A 34 -5.38 4.36 2.92
N THR A 35 -5.29 3.92 4.18
CA THR A 35 -4.33 2.90 4.61
C THR A 35 -4.57 1.56 3.89
N VAL A 36 -5.83 1.15 3.74
CA VAL A 36 -6.19 -0.09 3.04
C VAL A 36 -5.85 0.00 1.55
N ASP A 37 -6.11 1.14 0.93
CA ASP A 37 -5.77 1.42 -0.47
C ASP A 37 -4.25 1.41 -0.69
N ALA A 38 -3.50 2.04 0.21
CA ALA A 38 -2.04 2.07 0.20
C ALA A 38 -1.44 0.66 0.33
N VAL A 39 -1.96 -0.16 1.26
CA VAL A 39 -1.55 -1.57 1.39
C VAL A 39 -1.82 -2.34 0.11
N ALA A 40 -2.99 -2.17 -0.50
CA ALA A 40 -3.36 -2.85 -1.75
C ALA A 40 -2.44 -2.46 -2.91
N ASN A 41 -2.13 -1.18 -3.07
CA ASN A 41 -1.22 -0.68 -4.11
C ASN A 41 0.22 -1.17 -3.91
N LEU A 42 0.72 -1.20 -2.67
CA LEU A 42 2.04 -1.75 -2.33
C LEU A 42 2.12 -3.25 -2.63
N CYS A 43 1.11 -4.03 -2.21
CA CYS A 43 1.07 -5.46 -2.48
C CYS A 43 0.97 -5.76 -3.97
N THR A 44 0.19 -4.96 -4.72
CA THR A 44 0.09 -5.06 -6.18
C THR A 44 1.41 -4.75 -6.85
N THR A 45 2.09 -3.67 -6.42
CA THR A 45 3.42 -3.29 -6.95
C THR A 45 4.42 -4.42 -6.71
N ALA A 46 4.50 -4.96 -5.49
CA ALA A 46 5.37 -6.09 -5.17
C ALA A 46 5.04 -7.34 -6.00
N GLY A 47 3.76 -7.66 -6.17
CA GLY A 47 3.30 -8.77 -7.02
C GLY A 47 3.71 -8.61 -8.49
N ASN A 48 3.56 -7.40 -9.04
CA ASN A 48 3.98 -7.08 -10.41
C ASN A 48 5.49 -7.18 -10.62
N LEU A 49 6.27 -7.04 -9.55
CA LEU A 49 7.72 -7.27 -9.54
C LEU A 49 8.11 -8.74 -9.37
N GLY A 50 7.13 -9.65 -9.32
CA GLY A 50 7.34 -11.09 -9.19
C GLY A 50 7.48 -11.59 -7.75
N MET A 51 7.23 -10.74 -6.75
CA MET A 51 7.28 -11.13 -5.34
C MET A 51 6.00 -11.87 -4.93
N LYS A 52 6.12 -12.87 -4.06
CA LYS A 52 4.99 -13.65 -3.53
C LYS A 52 4.68 -13.25 -2.10
N TYR A 53 3.46 -12.77 -1.87
CA TYR A 53 2.96 -12.48 -0.52
C TYR A 53 3.03 -13.75 0.36
N GLY A 54 3.42 -13.60 1.63
CA GLY A 54 3.61 -14.71 2.57
C GLY A 54 4.93 -15.46 2.42
N LYS A 55 5.65 -15.26 1.30
CA LYS A 55 6.96 -15.86 1.05
C LYS A 55 8.07 -14.83 1.06
N ASP A 56 7.96 -13.81 0.20
CA ASP A 56 8.98 -12.80 -0.02
C ASP A 56 8.72 -11.53 0.80
N PHE A 57 7.44 -11.20 0.99
CA PHE A 57 6.98 -10.07 1.80
C PHE A 57 5.63 -10.35 2.45
N ILE A 58 5.33 -9.67 3.55
CA ILE A 58 3.98 -9.54 4.13
C ILE A 58 3.76 -8.11 4.62
N TRP A 59 2.50 -7.67 4.65
CA TRP A 59 2.15 -6.44 5.37
C TRP A 59 2.21 -6.71 6.88
N SER A 60 2.87 -5.82 7.63
CA SER A 60 3.07 -5.93 9.08
C SER A 60 2.02 -5.11 9.83
N HIS A 61 2.07 -3.80 9.66
CA HIS A 61 1.23 -2.82 10.35
C HIS A 61 1.28 -1.47 9.62
N SER A 62 0.47 -0.52 10.07
CA SER A 62 0.62 0.91 9.78
C SER A 62 1.14 1.63 11.02
N GLY A 63 1.83 2.75 10.83
CA GLY A 63 2.43 3.52 11.93
C GLY A 63 2.78 4.94 11.50
N TYR A 64 3.67 5.58 12.25
CA TYR A 64 4.15 6.93 11.96
C TYR A 64 5.68 6.93 11.86
N ASN A 65 6.23 7.75 10.94
CA ASN A 65 7.67 8.01 10.90
C ASN A 65 8.07 9.11 11.90
N ASP A 66 9.37 9.40 11.99
CA ASP A 66 9.91 10.44 12.88
C ASP A 66 9.39 11.87 12.59
N ASN A 67 8.85 12.09 11.39
CA ASN A 67 8.23 13.35 11.00
C ASN A 67 6.73 13.41 11.31
N GLY A 68 6.16 12.35 11.91
CA GLY A 68 4.74 12.22 12.18
C GLY A 68 3.89 11.91 10.94
N ASP A 69 4.49 11.50 9.82
CA ASP A 69 3.75 11.06 8.64
C ASP A 69 3.25 9.61 8.83
N GLU A 70 2.04 9.32 8.36
CA GLU A 70 1.51 7.96 8.28
C GLU A 70 2.34 7.08 7.33
N THR A 71 2.54 5.84 7.74
CA THR A 71 3.37 4.87 7.03
C THR A 71 2.73 3.48 6.97
N ILE A 72 3.00 2.77 5.89
CA ILE A 72 2.72 1.34 5.73
C ILE A 72 4.04 0.58 5.88
N VAL A 73 4.04 -0.44 6.74
CA VAL A 73 5.23 -1.24 7.03
C VAL A 73 5.08 -2.65 6.45
N LEU A 74 6.05 -3.06 5.63
CA LEU A 74 6.17 -4.43 5.12
C LEU A 74 7.31 -5.15 5.82
N LEU A 75 7.10 -6.43 6.13
CA LEU A 75 8.19 -7.36 6.40
C LEU A 75 8.67 -7.96 5.09
N VAL A 76 9.97 -7.91 4.84
CA VAL A 76 10.61 -8.45 3.62
C VAL A 76 11.71 -9.46 3.96
N LYS A 77 11.90 -10.46 3.09
CA LYS A 77 12.97 -11.47 3.24
C LYS A 77 14.35 -10.98 2.83
N ASN A 78 14.42 -9.95 1.98
CA ASN A 78 15.66 -9.45 1.39
C ASN A 78 15.66 -7.92 1.39
N GLU A 79 16.77 -7.32 1.83
CA GLU A 79 16.95 -5.86 1.87
C GLU A 79 16.93 -5.22 0.48
N LYS A 80 17.29 -5.95 -0.58
CA LYS A 80 17.22 -5.45 -1.96
C LYS A 80 15.80 -5.06 -2.35
N TYR A 81 14.78 -5.65 -1.73
CA TYR A 81 13.39 -5.30 -1.99
C TYR A 81 13.03 -3.88 -1.54
N GLU A 82 13.74 -3.32 -0.56
CA GLU A 82 13.50 -1.95 -0.11
C GLU A 82 13.71 -0.96 -1.26
N SER A 83 14.92 -0.90 -1.81
CA SER A 83 15.23 0.02 -2.90
C SER A 83 14.36 -0.23 -4.13
N PHE A 84 14.12 -1.51 -4.46
CA PHE A 84 13.32 -1.87 -5.63
C PHE A 84 11.87 -1.42 -5.49
N LEU A 85 11.24 -1.67 -4.33
CA LEU A 85 9.88 -1.25 -4.07
C LEU A 85 9.77 0.27 -3.93
N GLN A 86 10.72 0.94 -3.29
CA GLN A 86 10.71 2.40 -3.16
C GLN A 86 10.80 3.11 -4.52
N LEU A 87 11.55 2.55 -5.47
CA LEU A 87 11.68 3.05 -6.84
C LEU A 87 10.46 2.69 -7.70
N ALA A 88 9.95 1.47 -7.57
CA ALA A 88 8.81 0.98 -8.33
C ALA A 88 7.48 1.53 -7.82
N LEU A 89 7.42 2.01 -6.57
CA LEU A 89 6.25 2.65 -5.98
C LEU A 89 5.96 3.94 -6.73
N GLN A 90 5.18 3.78 -7.79
CA GLN A 90 4.53 4.84 -8.52
C GLN A 90 3.06 4.66 -8.30
N ASN A 91 2.43 5.68 -7.74
CA ASN A 91 0.99 5.66 -7.56
C ASN A 91 0.27 6.02 -8.87
N LYS A 92 0.42 5.13 -9.84
CA LYS A 92 -0.25 5.18 -11.14
C LYS A 92 -1.51 4.31 -11.13
N HIS A 93 -1.92 3.78 -10.00
CA HIS A 93 -3.06 2.87 -9.91
C HIS A 93 -4.16 3.55 -9.12
N ARG A 94 -5.36 3.66 -9.70
CA ARG A 94 -6.53 4.13 -8.98
C ARG A 94 -7.48 2.96 -8.76
N ILE A 95 -7.85 2.75 -7.50
CA ILE A 95 -8.95 1.86 -7.14
C ILE A 95 -10.25 2.59 -7.50
N LYS A 96 -10.92 2.13 -8.57
CA LYS A 96 -12.23 2.63 -8.97
C LYS A 96 -13.32 1.76 -8.34
N HIS A 97 -14.24 2.40 -7.64
CA HIS A 97 -15.47 1.75 -7.18
C HIS A 97 -16.48 1.75 -8.34
N THR A 98 -16.99 0.59 -8.67
CA THR A 98 -18.06 0.45 -9.67
C THR A 98 -19.42 0.78 -9.04
N GLN A 99 -20.40 1.11 -9.87
CA GLN A 99 -21.76 1.43 -9.41
C GLN A 99 -22.45 0.22 -8.73
N SER A 100 -21.97 -1.00 -8.96
CA SER A 100 -22.46 -2.23 -8.32
C SER A 100 -21.70 -2.59 -7.04
N GLY A 101 -20.81 -1.73 -6.54
CA GLY A 101 -19.99 -1.98 -5.34
C GLY A 101 -18.78 -2.90 -5.56
N GLY A 102 -18.52 -3.33 -6.80
CA GLY A 102 -17.29 -4.04 -7.17
C GLY A 102 -16.09 -3.10 -7.27
N ILE A 103 -14.89 -3.63 -7.09
CA ILE A 103 -13.63 -2.88 -7.14
C ILE A 103 -12.90 -3.20 -8.44
N LEU A 104 -12.50 -2.17 -9.19
CA LEU A 104 -11.64 -2.28 -10.37
C LEU A 104 -10.31 -1.57 -10.13
N ILE A 105 -9.21 -2.30 -10.35
CA ILE A 105 -7.87 -1.73 -10.36
C ILE A 105 -7.59 -1.28 -11.79
N ALA A 106 -7.47 0.03 -12.01
CA ALA A 106 -7.15 0.61 -13.31
C ALA A 106 -5.77 1.30 -13.27
N LYS A 107 -4.99 1.14 -14.35
CA LYS A 107 -3.74 1.87 -14.57
C LYS A 107 -4.08 3.30 -15.03
N GLU A 108 -3.37 4.31 -14.53
CA GLU A 108 -3.40 5.68 -15.05
C GLU A 108 -2.82 5.69 -16.47
N ALA A 109 -3.45 6.49 -17.34
CA ALA A 109 -3.02 6.74 -18.71
C ALA A 109 -1.74 7.59 -18.74
#